data_AF-A0A9E6PZS3-F1
#
_entry.id   AF-A0A9E6PZS3-F1
#
_cell.length_a   1.000
_cell.length_b   1.000
_cell.length_c   1.000
_cell.angle_alpha   90.00
_cell.angle_beta   90.00
_cell.angle_gamma   90.00
#
_symmetry.space_group_name_H-M   'P 1'
#
loop_
_entity.id
_entity.type
_entity.pdbx_description
1 polymer ?
#
loop_
_entity_poly.entity_id
_entity_poly.type
_entity_poly.pdbx_seq_one_letter_code
_entity_poly.pdbx_strand_id
1 'polypeptide(L)'
;MPRPDDPRPQVEIDDTEDRMGSVHELDFSERRDERQGRVGDQRPAREIAEDYPPRRVAESGMTGGETLSDSLHEDNVSLDDLSPDTLFDETGARDTHEPGTGSGPADQTLRQVEANEIGGGIGLDEAELARSAPLDGEPWTDDVEPDDDRREP
;
A
#
# COMPACT_ATOMS: atom_id res chain seq x y z
N MET A 1 26.81 -19.03 19.28
CA MET A 1 26.45 -18.06 18.23
C MET A 1 25.96 -18.83 17.02
N PRO A 2 24.66 -18.81 16.69
CA PRO A 2 24.17 -19.38 15.44
C PRO A 2 24.61 -18.48 14.27
N ARG A 3 24.93 -19.08 13.12
CA ARG A 3 25.40 -18.36 11.92
C ARG A 3 24.18 -17.80 11.17
N PRO A 4 24.23 -16.55 10.67
CA PRO A 4 23.26 -16.08 9.70
C PRO A 4 23.59 -16.72 8.35
N ASP A 5 22.62 -16.82 7.45
CA ASP A 5 22.70 -17.44 6.12
C ASP A 5 22.53 -18.97 6.11
N ASP A 6 21.34 -19.42 6.52
CA ASP A 6 20.76 -20.61 5.92
C ASP A 6 19.89 -20.15 4.74
N PRO A 7 20.31 -20.32 3.47
CA PRO A 7 19.50 -19.97 2.33
C PRO A 7 18.29 -20.90 2.33
N ARG A 8 17.14 -20.40 2.80
CA ARG A 8 15.87 -21.12 2.72
C ARG A 8 15.72 -21.63 1.28
N PRO A 9 15.46 -22.94 1.08
CA PRO A 9 15.26 -23.47 -0.27
C PRO A 9 14.17 -22.64 -0.95
N GLN A 10 14.41 -22.25 -2.21
CA GLN A 10 13.44 -21.53 -3.00
C GLN A 10 12.22 -22.44 -3.17
N VAL A 11 11.17 -22.16 -2.40
CA VAL A 11 9.89 -22.87 -2.53
C VAL A 11 9.26 -22.41 -3.83
N GLU A 12 8.84 -23.37 -4.65
CA GLU A 12 8.12 -23.06 -5.88
C GLU A 12 6.78 -22.41 -5.50
N ILE A 13 6.48 -21.23 -6.05
CA ILE A 13 5.21 -20.54 -5.81
C ILE A 13 4.15 -21.24 -6.65
N ASP A 14 3.46 -22.22 -6.08
CA ASP A 14 2.51 -23.07 -6.80
C ASP A 14 1.05 -22.60 -6.65
N ASP A 15 0.74 -21.90 -5.57
CA ASP A 15 -0.60 -21.36 -5.31
C ASP A 15 -0.63 -19.84 -5.08
N THR A 16 -1.82 -19.35 -4.78
CA THR A 16 -2.05 -17.91 -4.58
C THR A 16 -1.64 -17.48 -3.17
N GLU A 17 -1.67 -18.38 -2.20
CA GLU A 17 -1.26 -18.11 -0.82
C GLU A 17 0.27 -17.97 -0.72
N ASP A 18 1.01 -18.78 -1.47
CA ASP A 18 2.46 -18.65 -1.62
C ASP A 18 2.87 -17.33 -2.29
N ARG A 19 2.04 -16.83 -3.21
CA ARG A 19 2.30 -15.57 -3.91
C ARG A 19 1.88 -14.35 -3.10
N MET A 20 0.72 -14.41 -2.45
CA MET A 20 0.04 -13.25 -1.88
C MET A 20 -0.14 -13.31 -0.35
N GLY A 21 0.26 -14.39 0.31
CA GLY A 21 -0.06 -14.66 1.73
C GLY A 21 -1.48 -15.21 1.90
N SER A 22 -1.87 -15.50 3.15
CA SER A 22 -3.23 -15.95 3.46
C SER A 22 -4.24 -14.85 3.10
N VAL A 23 -5.06 -15.09 2.08
CA VAL A 23 -6.09 -14.13 1.65
C VAL A 23 -7.41 -14.53 2.30
N HIS A 24 -7.90 -13.71 3.23
CA HIS A 24 -9.22 -13.91 3.81
C HIS A 24 -10.30 -13.53 2.79
N GLU A 25 -11.23 -14.44 2.51
CA GLU A 25 -12.33 -14.18 1.58
C GLU A 25 -13.22 -13.06 2.13
N LEU A 26 -13.50 -12.06 1.29
CA LEU A 26 -14.46 -11.02 1.62
C LEU A 26 -15.86 -11.64 1.65
N ASP A 27 -16.53 -11.57 2.79
CA ASP A 27 -17.88 -12.08 2.96
C ASP A 27 -18.90 -11.12 2.33
N PHE A 28 -19.27 -11.40 1.09
CA PHE A 28 -20.35 -10.73 0.36
C PHE A 28 -21.71 -11.41 0.52
N SER A 29 -21.92 -12.21 1.58
CA SER A 29 -23.23 -12.82 1.78
C SER A 29 -24.33 -11.76 1.79
N GLU A 30 -25.44 -12.01 1.10
CA GLU A 30 -26.58 -11.08 0.98
C GLU A 30 -27.10 -10.60 2.35
N ARG A 31 -26.88 -11.38 3.42
CA ARG A 31 -27.22 -11.01 4.80
C ARG A 31 -26.37 -9.86 5.38
N ARG A 32 -25.16 -9.63 4.85
CA ARG A 32 -24.27 -8.52 5.24
C ARG A 32 -24.18 -7.45 4.16
N ASP A 33 -24.55 -7.78 2.92
CA ASP A 33 -24.57 -6.87 1.78
C ASP A 33 -26.00 -6.45 1.38
N GLU A 34 -26.85 -6.16 2.36
CA GLU A 34 -28.15 -5.51 2.13
C GLU A 34 -27.99 -4.02 1.73
N ARG A 35 -26.75 -3.54 1.58
CA ARG A 35 -26.40 -2.14 1.28
C ARG A 35 -26.77 -1.82 -0.16
N GLN A 36 -28.02 -1.40 -0.34
CA GLN A 36 -28.51 -0.89 -1.61
C GLN A 36 -28.16 0.60 -1.72
N GLY A 37 -27.14 0.93 -2.50
CA GLY A 37 -26.75 2.31 -2.78
C GLY A 37 -25.96 2.40 -4.08
N ARG A 38 -26.22 3.43 -4.88
CA ARG A 38 -25.38 3.78 -6.04
C ARG A 38 -24.19 4.60 -5.55
N VAL A 39 -23.09 4.54 -6.30
CA VAL A 39 -21.93 5.41 -6.06
C VAL A 39 -22.39 6.87 -6.08
N GLY A 40 -22.20 7.59 -4.97
CA GLY A 40 -22.63 8.98 -4.79
C GLY A 40 -23.90 9.16 -3.96
N ASP A 41 -24.61 8.08 -3.60
CA ASP A 41 -25.75 8.17 -2.68
C ASP A 41 -25.27 8.50 -1.26
N GLN A 42 -26.10 9.24 -0.52
CA GLN A 42 -25.82 9.55 0.87
C GLN A 42 -25.88 8.27 1.72
N ARG A 43 -24.87 8.06 2.57
CA ARG A 43 -24.85 6.93 3.49
C ARG A 43 -26.05 6.96 4.45
N PRO A 44 -26.66 5.81 4.79
CA PRO A 44 -27.73 5.75 5.78
C PRO A 44 -27.31 6.36 7.11
N ALA A 45 -28.19 7.15 7.73
CA ALA A 45 -27.89 7.83 9.00
C ALA A 45 -27.51 6.88 10.14
N ARG A 46 -28.04 5.65 10.11
CA ARG A 46 -27.71 4.59 11.08
C ARG A 46 -26.25 4.18 10.96
N GLU A 47 -25.73 3.96 9.75
CA GLU A 47 -24.33 3.60 9.55
C GLU A 47 -23.40 4.74 9.94
N ILE A 48 -23.77 5.98 9.61
CA ILE A 48 -23.00 7.16 10.04
C ILE A 48 -22.94 7.23 11.56
N ALA A 49 -24.03 6.95 12.27
CA ALA A 49 -24.06 6.97 13.74
C ALA A 49 -23.26 5.82 14.39
N GLU A 50 -23.14 4.68 13.71
CA GLU A 50 -22.32 3.54 14.15
C GLU A 50 -20.82 3.84 14.01
N ASP A 51 -20.41 4.42 12.87
CA ASP A 51 -18.99 4.79 12.62
C ASP A 51 -18.55 6.05 13.38
N TYR A 52 -19.47 7.01 13.55
CA TYR A 52 -19.24 8.31 14.16
C TYR A 52 -20.17 8.52 15.36
N PRO A 53 -19.95 7.79 16.48
CA PRO A 53 -20.71 8.01 17.69
C PRO A 53 -20.52 9.44 18.22
N PRO A 54 -21.46 9.99 19.00
CA PRO A 54 -21.41 11.38 19.47
C PRO A 54 -20.10 11.78 20.15
N ARG A 55 -19.46 10.83 20.84
CA ARG A 55 -18.16 11.02 21.48
C ARG A 55 -17.05 11.29 20.45
N ARG A 56 -16.94 10.48 19.40
CA ARG A 56 -15.96 10.67 18.31
C ARG A 56 -16.16 12.02 17.63
N VAL A 57 -17.40 12.41 17.40
CA VAL A 57 -17.72 13.72 16.79
C VAL A 57 -17.29 14.87 17.69
N ALA A 58 -17.46 14.74 19.00
CA ALA A 58 -17.06 15.74 19.98
C ALA A 58 -15.54 15.85 20.15
N GLU A 59 -14.83 14.73 20.08
CA GLU A 59 -13.37 14.64 20.19
C GLU A 59 -12.64 14.94 18.86
N SER A 60 -13.39 15.15 17.77
CA SER A 60 -12.80 15.40 16.46
C SER A 60 -12.00 16.71 16.44
N GLY A 61 -10.75 16.62 16.02
CA GLY A 61 -9.79 17.73 16.03
C GLY A 61 -9.26 18.11 17.41
N MET A 62 -9.61 17.36 18.46
CA MET A 62 -8.97 17.47 19.77
C MET A 62 -7.73 16.57 19.79
N THR A 63 -6.67 17.07 20.41
CA THR A 63 -5.51 16.24 20.72
C THR A 63 -5.69 15.55 22.05
N GLY A 64 -4.81 14.60 22.35
CA GLY A 64 -4.99 13.80 23.53
C GLY A 64 -5.01 14.59 24.85
N GLY A 65 -4.20 15.64 24.95
CA GLY A 65 -4.21 16.52 26.12
C GLY A 65 -5.57 17.20 26.40
N GLU A 66 -6.50 17.19 25.45
CA GLU A 66 -7.83 17.80 25.55
C GLU A 66 -8.95 16.78 25.79
N THR A 67 -8.82 15.55 25.30
CA THR A 67 -9.86 14.51 25.41
C THR A 67 -9.89 13.84 26.78
N LEU A 68 -8.77 13.87 27.52
CA LEU A 68 -8.62 13.30 28.86
C LEU A 68 -9.03 11.81 28.95
N SER A 69 -8.88 11.07 27.85
CA SER A 69 -9.21 9.64 27.74
C SER A 69 -8.16 8.72 28.38
N ASP A 70 -8.53 7.54 28.84
CA ASP A 70 -7.53 6.52 29.19
C ASP A 70 -7.25 5.64 27.97
N SER A 71 -5.97 5.45 27.61
CA SER A 71 -5.54 4.46 26.60
C SER A 71 -4.48 3.51 27.16
N LEU A 72 -4.25 2.38 26.49
CA LEU A 72 -3.33 1.35 26.95
C LEU A 72 -1.87 1.76 26.75
N HIS A 73 -1.59 2.54 25.70
CA HIS A 73 -0.24 2.89 25.28
C HIS A 73 0.19 4.29 25.73
N GLU A 74 -0.74 5.24 25.84
CA GLU A 74 -0.45 6.61 26.27
C GLU A 74 -1.67 7.31 26.89
N ASP A 75 -1.46 8.11 27.94
CA ASP A 75 -2.55 8.84 28.58
C ASP A 75 -3.18 9.84 27.60
N ASN A 76 -4.50 9.80 27.50
CA ASN A 76 -5.32 10.77 26.79
C ASN A 76 -5.33 10.69 25.27
N VAL A 77 -4.80 9.67 24.61
CA VAL A 77 -4.87 9.54 23.15
C VAL A 77 -6.30 9.63 22.59
N SER A 78 -6.48 10.48 21.56
CA SER A 78 -7.65 10.52 20.69
C SER A 78 -7.44 9.72 19.40
N LEU A 79 -8.50 9.47 18.64
CA LEU A 79 -8.41 8.81 17.32
C LEU A 79 -7.69 9.64 16.25
N ASP A 80 -7.51 10.93 16.50
CA ASP A 80 -6.83 11.85 15.59
C ASP A 80 -5.34 12.03 15.95
N ASP A 81 -4.88 11.46 17.08
CA ASP A 81 -3.47 11.47 17.48
C ASP A 81 -2.68 10.30 16.86
N LEU A 82 -1.36 10.49 16.74
CA LEU A 82 -0.43 9.46 16.30
C LEU A 82 0.01 8.61 17.50
N SER A 83 -0.74 7.55 17.78
CA SER A 83 -0.48 6.62 18.87
C SER A 83 -0.33 5.19 18.34
N PRO A 84 0.32 4.27 19.07
CA PRO A 84 0.37 2.86 18.67
C PRO A 84 -1.00 2.22 18.44
N ASP A 85 -2.04 2.68 19.14
CA ASP A 85 -3.43 2.18 18.98
C ASP A 85 -4.11 2.69 17.70
N THR A 86 -3.66 3.82 17.15
CA THR A 86 -4.25 4.47 15.96
C THR A 86 -3.40 4.33 14.70
N LEU A 87 -2.14 3.95 14.85
CA LEU A 87 -1.23 3.68 13.73
C LEU A 87 -1.55 2.34 13.07
N PHE A 88 -1.34 2.28 11.75
CA PHE A 88 -1.41 1.02 11.00
C PHE A 88 -0.18 0.16 11.30
N ASP A 89 -0.36 -1.16 11.25
CA ASP A 89 0.74 -2.10 11.41
C ASP A 89 1.66 -2.07 10.17
N GLU A 90 2.86 -1.50 10.32
CA GLU A 90 3.87 -1.40 9.26
C GLU A 90 4.86 -2.58 9.25
N THR A 91 4.62 -3.64 10.02
CA THR A 91 5.48 -4.83 10.06
C THR A 91 5.47 -5.68 8.78
N GLY A 92 4.73 -5.22 7.76
CA GLY A 92 4.53 -5.91 6.49
C GLY A 92 3.41 -6.96 6.54
N ALA A 93 2.59 -6.96 7.58
CA ALA A 93 1.33 -7.71 7.62
C ALA A 93 0.35 -7.13 6.57
N ARG A 94 -0.36 -7.99 5.83
CA ARG A 94 -1.34 -7.56 4.84
C ARG A 94 -2.74 -7.35 5.42
N ASP A 95 -3.01 -7.96 6.58
CA ASP A 95 -4.24 -7.78 7.35
C ASP A 95 -3.96 -7.72 8.86
N THR A 96 -4.96 -7.38 9.67
CA THR A 96 -4.85 -7.22 11.14
C THR A 96 -4.63 -8.54 11.90
N HIS A 97 -4.78 -9.69 11.25
CA HIS A 97 -4.66 -11.01 11.84
C HIS A 97 -3.37 -11.74 11.41
N GLU A 98 -2.73 -11.29 10.34
CA GLU A 98 -1.46 -11.78 9.86
C GLU A 98 -0.33 -11.26 10.77
N PRO A 99 0.56 -12.13 11.27
CA PRO A 99 1.76 -11.67 11.95
C PRO A 99 2.70 -11.02 10.92
N GLY A 100 3.19 -9.84 11.24
CA GLY A 100 4.22 -9.16 10.46
C GLY A 100 5.40 -10.04 10.12
N THR A 101 5.98 -9.82 8.94
CA THR A 101 7.18 -10.55 8.48
C THR A 101 8.43 -10.21 9.30
N GLY A 102 8.37 -9.17 10.13
CA GLY A 102 9.46 -8.74 11.01
C GLY A 102 10.65 -8.11 10.27
N SER A 103 10.58 -7.99 8.94
CA SER A 103 11.61 -7.37 8.11
C SER A 103 11.54 -5.83 8.10
N GLY A 104 10.62 -5.26 8.88
CA GLY A 104 10.32 -3.84 8.89
C GLY A 104 9.51 -3.40 7.66
N PRO A 105 9.17 -2.11 7.59
CA PRO A 105 8.44 -1.55 6.46
C PRO A 105 9.19 -1.80 5.15
N ALA A 106 8.45 -2.19 4.11
CA ALA A 106 9.04 -2.59 2.82
C ALA A 106 9.85 -1.46 2.15
N ASP A 107 9.51 -0.20 2.44
CA ASP A 107 10.17 1.02 1.98
C ASP A 107 11.50 1.31 2.69
N GLN A 108 11.80 0.65 3.81
CA GLN A 108 13.06 0.81 4.54
C GLN A 108 14.18 -0.10 4.02
N THR A 109 13.86 -1.10 3.19
CA THR A 109 14.87 -1.99 2.60
C THR A 109 15.51 -1.32 1.40
N LEU A 110 16.58 -0.56 1.64
CA LEU A 110 17.34 0.11 0.59
C LEU A 110 18.49 -0.78 0.12
N ARG A 111 18.68 -0.85 -1.21
CA ARG A 111 19.86 -1.45 -1.85
C ARG A 111 20.54 -0.40 -2.71
N GLN A 112 21.88 -0.38 -2.71
CA GLN A 112 22.63 0.40 -3.68
C GLN A 112 22.46 -0.20 -5.08
N VAL A 113 21.94 0.61 -5.99
CA VAL A 113 21.71 0.25 -7.39
C VAL A 113 22.71 0.99 -8.26
N GLU A 114 23.13 0.37 -9.36
CA GLU A 114 23.91 1.06 -10.38
C GLU A 114 23.01 2.01 -11.19
N ALA A 115 23.60 2.99 -11.89
CA ALA A 115 22.83 4.04 -12.57
C ALA A 115 21.81 3.49 -13.60
N ASN A 116 22.10 2.32 -14.18
CA ASN A 116 21.27 1.64 -15.16
C ASN A 116 20.12 0.80 -14.55
N GLU A 117 20.02 0.73 -13.22
CA GLU A 117 18.96 0.05 -12.48
C GLU A 117 17.99 1.06 -11.83
N ILE A 118 18.29 2.36 -11.90
CA ILE A 118 17.43 3.41 -11.36
C ILE A 118 16.23 3.60 -12.31
N GLY A 119 15.01 3.50 -11.80
CA GLY A 119 13.78 3.69 -12.60
C GLY A 119 13.48 2.49 -13.51
N GLY A 120 13.12 2.74 -14.77
CA GLY A 120 12.87 1.71 -15.79
C GLY A 120 14.13 0.99 -16.30
N GLY A 121 15.31 1.44 -15.87
CA GLY A 121 16.60 0.87 -16.24
C GLY A 121 17.08 1.29 -17.63
N ILE A 122 17.52 0.32 -18.44
CA ILE A 122 18.05 0.55 -19.80
C ILE A 122 16.90 0.46 -20.80
N GLY A 123 16.72 1.50 -21.61
CA GLY A 123 15.73 1.54 -22.67
C GLY A 123 15.05 2.91 -22.74
N LEU A 124 14.18 3.04 -23.73
CA LEU A 124 13.28 4.18 -23.85
C LEU A 124 12.26 4.14 -22.70
N ASP A 125 12.01 5.29 -22.09
CA ASP A 125 10.91 5.39 -21.13
C ASP A 125 9.55 5.16 -21.83
N GLU A 126 8.47 5.06 -21.07
CA GLU A 126 7.14 4.80 -21.62
C GLU A 126 6.69 5.89 -22.62
N ALA A 127 7.15 7.13 -22.45
CA ALA A 127 6.84 8.24 -23.34
C ALA A 127 7.63 8.16 -24.65
N GLU A 128 8.90 7.79 -24.59
CA GLU A 128 9.76 7.54 -25.74
C GLU A 128 9.37 6.25 -26.49
N LEU A 129 8.94 5.20 -25.78
CA LEU A 129 8.33 4.00 -26.37
C LEU A 129 7.01 4.32 -27.07
N ALA A 130 6.14 5.14 -26.48
CA ALA A 130 4.90 5.54 -27.10
C ALA A 130 5.11 6.36 -28.39
N ARG A 131 6.26 7.03 -28.51
CA ARG A 131 6.65 7.76 -29.74
C ARG A 131 7.26 6.84 -30.79
N SER A 132 8.11 5.89 -30.40
CA SER A 132 8.79 4.96 -31.32
C SER A 132 7.89 3.80 -31.77
N ALA A 133 6.99 3.34 -30.90
CA ALA A 133 6.02 2.27 -31.14
C ALA A 133 4.61 2.67 -30.61
N PRO A 134 3.92 3.59 -31.31
CA PRO A 134 2.56 4.01 -30.95
C PRO A 134 1.59 2.83 -30.95
N LEU A 135 0.67 2.79 -29.98
CA LEU A 135 -0.33 1.72 -29.86
C LEU A 135 -1.29 1.65 -31.05
N ASP A 136 -1.52 2.77 -31.72
CA ASP A 136 -2.34 2.90 -32.92
C ASP A 136 -1.55 2.71 -34.22
N GLY A 137 -0.21 2.59 -34.13
CA GLY A 137 0.69 2.42 -35.28
C GLY A 137 0.88 3.68 -36.11
N GLU A 138 0.32 4.83 -35.71
CA GLU A 138 0.47 6.10 -36.43
C GLU A 138 1.65 6.89 -35.86
N PRO A 139 2.65 7.25 -36.68
CA PRO A 139 3.84 7.95 -36.20
C PRO A 139 3.47 9.34 -35.66
N TRP A 140 4.10 9.71 -34.54
CA TRP A 140 4.07 11.10 -34.05
C TRP A 140 4.68 12.05 -35.09
N THR A 141 4.17 13.28 -35.16
CA THR A 141 4.51 14.29 -36.18
C THR A 141 5.88 14.95 -35.99
N ASP A 142 6.68 14.48 -35.05
CA ASP A 142 7.83 15.17 -34.49
C ASP A 142 9.08 14.37 -34.89
N ASP A 143 10.10 15.01 -35.46
CA ASP A 143 11.34 14.32 -35.89
C ASP A 143 12.06 13.69 -34.68
N VAL A 144 12.30 12.38 -34.74
CA VAL A 144 13.08 11.61 -33.75
C VAL A 144 14.57 11.74 -34.11
N GLU A 145 15.40 12.23 -33.19
CA GLU A 145 16.85 12.14 -33.34
C GLU A 145 17.25 10.66 -33.31
N PRO A 146 17.93 10.13 -34.35
CA PRO A 146 18.34 8.73 -34.36
C PRO A 146 19.33 8.49 -33.22
N ASP A 147 19.16 7.35 -32.54
CA ASP A 147 20.10 6.82 -31.56
C ASP A 147 21.50 6.81 -32.19
N ASP A 148 22.41 7.63 -31.67
CA ASP A 148 23.81 7.61 -32.10
C ASP A 148 24.45 6.35 -31.51
N ASP A 149 24.27 5.24 -32.23
CA ASP A 149 25.10 4.05 -32.19
C ASP A 149 26.56 4.48 -32.44
N ARG A 150 27.22 5.03 -31.39
CA ARG A 150 28.68 5.18 -31.24
C ARG A 150 29.03 5.91 -29.92
N ARG A 151 28.78 5.26 -28.78
CA ARG A 151 29.73 5.38 -27.66
C ARG A 151 30.69 4.20 -27.71
N GLU A 152 31.85 4.45 -28.33
CA GLU A 152 33.04 3.61 -28.18
C GLU A 152 33.44 3.48 -26.69
N PRO A 153 34.14 2.39 -26.32
CA PRO A 153 34.28 1.88 -24.94
C PRO A 153 34.99 2.80 -23.95
#